data_AF-A0A081RCK6-F1
#
_entry.id   AF-A0A081RCK6-F1
#
_cell.length_a   1.000
_cell.length_b   1.000
_cell.length_c   1.000
_cell.angle_alpha   90.00
_cell.angle_beta   90.00
_cell.angle_gamma   90.00
#
_symmetry.space_group_name_H-M   'P 1'
#
loop_
_entity.id
_entity.type
_entity.pdbx_description
1 polymer ?
#
loop_
_entity_poly.entity_id
_entity_poly.type
_entity_poly.pdbx_seq_one_letter_code
_entity_poly.pdbx_strand_id
1 'polypeptide(L)'
;MGVHERITTTVSTKGQVILPKAIREQKHWATGTKLIVEETDEGVLLKAAPVFAATNIESVFGSLRSTKPALSIDEMNMVISEEAKRRARIDTNIVVRLLTADDKKQAKAARSIVDGDEIFLGVTVLLEAEWVLRAGYGFAPDEIARALRGLAGLPGMLVEEPAHMALALDWMEHGMDFADALHLARSAQCTEFLTFDRRFAKRAAKLDAIPVVVP
;
A
#
# COMPACT_ATOMS: atom_id res chain seq x y z
N MET A 1 -29.24 -13.89 20.83
CA MET A 1 -27.98 -14.29 20.18
C MET A 1 -27.67 -13.26 19.13
N GLY A 2 -26.69 -12.40 19.39
CA GLY A 2 -26.44 -11.14 18.68
C GLY A 2 -27.67 -10.24 18.67
N VAL A 3 -27.81 -9.31 19.62
CA VAL A 3 -28.87 -8.30 19.54
C VAL A 3 -28.54 -7.43 18.32
N HIS A 4 -29.04 -7.78 17.13
CA HIS A 4 -29.04 -6.87 16.00
C HIS A 4 -29.95 -5.72 16.41
N GLU A 5 -29.34 -4.60 16.75
CA GLU A 5 -30.06 -3.37 17.02
C GLU A 5 -30.99 -3.11 15.84
N ARG A 6 -32.30 -3.04 16.09
CA ARG A 6 -33.29 -2.78 15.03
C ARG A 6 -33.17 -1.32 14.64
N ILE A 7 -32.32 -1.05 13.66
CA ILE A 7 -32.15 0.30 13.12
C ILE A 7 -33.24 0.52 12.08
N THR A 8 -34.18 1.42 12.37
CA THR A 8 -35.20 1.84 11.42
C THR A 8 -34.68 2.95 10.54
N THR A 9 -35.05 2.93 9.27
CA THR A 9 -34.77 4.02 8.31
C THR A 9 -36.06 4.30 7.54
N THR A 10 -36.20 5.52 7.06
CA THR A 10 -37.41 5.96 6.34
C THR A 10 -37.13 6.03 4.86
N VAL A 11 -38.06 5.51 4.07
CA VAL A 11 -38.03 5.67 2.62
C VAL A 11 -38.48 7.09 2.29
N SER A 12 -37.67 7.82 1.52
CA SER A 12 -38.03 9.18 1.11
C SER A 12 -39.18 9.20 0.10
N THR A 13 -39.75 10.38 -0.14
CA THR A 13 -40.78 10.58 -1.18
C THR A 13 -40.31 10.27 -2.59
N LYS A 14 -38.99 10.13 -2.80
CA LYS A 14 -38.37 9.74 -4.07
C LYS A 14 -37.92 8.26 -4.07
N GLY A 15 -38.35 7.46 -3.10
CA GLY A 15 -38.05 6.03 -3.01
C GLY A 15 -36.64 5.69 -2.53
N GLN A 16 -35.90 6.67 -1.99
CA GLN A 16 -34.54 6.43 -1.53
C GLN A 16 -34.52 5.92 -0.09
N VAL A 17 -33.64 4.96 0.17
CA VAL A 17 -33.40 4.41 1.51
C VAL A 17 -31.99 4.76 1.94
N ILE A 18 -31.86 5.44 3.07
CA ILE A 18 -30.55 5.79 3.62
C ILE A 18 -30.07 4.65 4.51
N LEU A 19 -28.94 4.04 4.12
CA LEU A 19 -28.30 3.01 4.94
C LEU A 19 -27.49 3.64 6.09
N PRO A 20 -27.74 3.22 7.34
CA PRO A 20 -26.99 3.69 8.50
C PRO A 20 -25.48 3.53 8.31
N LYS A 21 -24.71 4.51 8.81
CA LYS A 21 -23.25 4.57 8.68
C LYS A 21 -22.57 3.29 9.18
N ALA A 22 -23.00 2.76 10.33
CA ALA A 22 -22.43 1.55 10.93
C ALA A 22 -22.52 0.32 10.00
N ILE A 23 -23.62 0.17 9.25
CA ILE A 23 -23.79 -0.95 8.31
C ILE A 23 -22.87 -0.77 7.09
N ARG A 24 -22.75 0.45 6.57
CA ARG A 24 -21.87 0.75 5.44
C ARG A 24 -20.40 0.51 5.79
N GLU A 25 -19.97 0.88 6.98
CA GLU A 25 -18.60 0.64 7.46
C GLU A 25 -18.33 -0.85 7.70
N GLN A 26 -19.26 -1.56 8.37
CA GLN A 26 -19.12 -3.00 8.63
C GLN A 26 -19.08 -3.83 7.33
N LYS A 27 -19.82 -3.41 6.30
CA LYS A 27 -19.84 -4.09 5.00
C LYS A 27 -18.81 -3.52 4.01
N HIS A 28 -18.00 -2.55 4.43
CA HIS A 28 -17.03 -1.83 3.60
C HIS A 28 -17.64 -1.25 2.30
N TRP A 29 -18.90 -0.82 2.37
CA TRP A 29 -19.62 -0.21 1.25
C TRP A 29 -19.37 1.29 1.24
N ALA A 30 -18.32 1.67 0.51
CA ALA A 30 -18.00 3.05 0.22
C ALA A 30 -19.03 3.70 -0.73
N THR A 31 -18.99 5.02 -0.85
CA THR A 31 -19.84 5.74 -1.81
C THR A 31 -19.57 5.24 -3.23
N GLY A 32 -20.64 4.94 -3.99
CA GLY A 32 -20.53 4.41 -5.36
C GLY A 32 -20.45 2.89 -5.46
N THR A 33 -20.39 2.15 -4.33
CA THR A 33 -20.53 0.69 -4.35
C THR A 33 -21.88 0.34 -4.98
N LYS A 34 -21.83 -0.34 -6.13
CA LYS A 34 -23.03 -0.84 -6.78
C LYS A 34 -23.58 -1.99 -5.97
N LEU A 35 -24.83 -1.85 -5.55
CA LEU A 35 -25.55 -2.88 -4.83
C LEU A 35 -26.62 -3.46 -5.76
N ILE A 36 -26.72 -4.78 -5.73
CA ILE A 36 -27.86 -5.50 -6.28
C ILE A 36 -28.98 -5.39 -5.25
N VAL A 37 -30.16 -4.96 -5.70
CA VAL A 37 -31.40 -4.89 -4.91
C VAL A 37 -32.26 -6.06 -5.33
N GLU A 38 -32.53 -6.98 -4.41
CA GLU A 38 -33.34 -8.18 -4.66
C GLU A 38 -34.59 -8.16 -3.77
N GLU A 39 -35.76 -8.42 -4.36
CA GLU A 39 -37.00 -8.62 -3.62
C GLU A 39 -37.11 -10.09 -3.17
N THR A 40 -37.47 -10.31 -1.91
CA THR A 40 -37.62 -11.64 -1.29
C THR A 40 -38.91 -11.71 -0.48
N ASP A 41 -39.32 -12.91 -0.08
CA ASP A 41 -40.55 -13.15 0.70
C ASP A 41 -40.54 -12.46 2.08
N GLU A 42 -39.36 -12.12 2.60
CA GLU A 42 -39.18 -11.46 3.90
C GLU A 42 -38.84 -9.96 3.77
N GLY A 43 -38.60 -9.45 2.56
CA GLY A 43 -38.32 -8.04 2.31
C GLY A 43 -37.30 -7.78 1.20
N VAL A 44 -36.59 -6.64 1.30
CA VAL A 44 -35.60 -6.22 0.28
C VAL A 44 -34.19 -6.51 0.76
N LEU A 45 -33.44 -7.27 -0.03
CA LEU A 45 -32.04 -7.63 0.25
C LEU A 45 -31.08 -6.82 -0.61
N LEU A 46 -30.03 -6.28 0.02
CA LEU A 46 -28.94 -5.57 -0.66
C LEU A 46 -27.66 -6.39 -0.63
N LYS A 47 -27.07 -6.64 -1.81
CA LYS A 47 -25.78 -7.35 -1.97
C LYS A 47 -24.80 -6.52 -2.78
N ALA A 48 -23.50 -6.66 -2.52
CA ALA A 48 -22.50 -6.05 -3.38
C ALA A 48 -22.50 -6.70 -4.78
N ALA A 49 -22.43 -5.89 -5.83
CA ALA A 49 -22.29 -6.39 -7.19
C ALA A 49 -20.86 -6.95 -7.43
N PRO A 50 -20.70 -8.05 -8.18
CA PRO A 50 -19.39 -8.59 -8.53
C PRO A 50 -18.53 -7.59 -9.31
N VAL A 51 -17.22 -7.58 -9.05
CA VAL A 51 -16.26 -6.65 -9.66
C VAL A 51 -15.77 -7.13 -11.04
N PHE A 52 -15.79 -8.44 -11.29
CA PHE A 52 -15.35 -9.04 -12.56
C PHE A 52 -16.55 -9.54 -13.37
N ALA A 53 -16.39 -9.53 -14.70
CA ALA A 53 -17.39 -10.07 -15.61
C ALA A 53 -17.58 -11.58 -15.39
N ALA A 54 -18.81 -12.05 -15.56
CA ALA A 54 -19.11 -13.47 -15.49
C ALA A 54 -18.38 -14.20 -16.64
N THR A 55 -17.64 -15.26 -16.29
CA THR A 55 -16.96 -16.14 -17.25
C THR A 55 -17.53 -17.56 -17.14
N ASN A 56 -17.11 -18.46 -18.04
CA ASN A 56 -17.48 -19.87 -17.97
C ASN A 56 -16.24 -20.77 -18.00
N ILE A 57 -16.40 -22.04 -17.59
CA ILE A 57 -15.27 -22.96 -17.43
C ILE A 57 -14.54 -23.25 -18.74
N GLU A 58 -15.27 -23.30 -19.86
CA GLU A 58 -14.70 -23.53 -21.19
C GLU A 58 -13.74 -22.42 -21.61
N SER A 59 -13.99 -21.18 -21.18
CA SER A 59 -13.11 -20.05 -21.45
C SER A 59 -11.77 -20.10 -20.68
N VAL A 60 -11.65 -20.94 -19.65
CA VAL A 60 -10.48 -21.02 -18.77
C VAL A 60 -9.74 -22.35 -18.90
N PHE A 61 -10.44 -23.45 -19.15
CA PHE A 61 -9.87 -24.79 -19.17
C PHE A 61 -8.80 -24.94 -20.27
N GLY A 62 -7.56 -25.27 -19.89
CA GLY A 62 -6.45 -25.46 -20.83
C GLY A 62 -6.02 -24.20 -21.59
N SER A 63 -6.47 -23.02 -21.13
CA SER A 63 -6.15 -21.71 -21.74
C SER A 63 -4.66 -21.40 -21.74
N LEU A 64 -3.87 -22.06 -20.89
CA LEU A 64 -2.41 -21.98 -20.81
C LEU A 64 -1.78 -23.32 -21.23
N ARG A 65 -1.00 -23.32 -22.31
CA ARG A 65 -0.30 -24.51 -22.82
C ARG A 65 1.18 -24.48 -22.43
N SER A 66 1.63 -25.54 -21.76
CA SER A 66 3.04 -25.73 -21.38
C SER A 66 3.75 -26.66 -22.37
N THR A 67 5.01 -26.35 -22.71
CA THR A 67 5.92 -27.24 -23.44
C THR A 67 6.69 -28.17 -22.50
N LYS A 68 6.65 -27.91 -21.19
CA LYS A 68 7.24 -28.76 -20.15
C LYS A 68 6.26 -29.84 -19.72
N PRO A 69 6.75 -31.01 -19.25
CA PRO A 69 5.90 -32.02 -18.63
C PRO A 69 5.04 -31.42 -17.52
N ALA A 70 3.86 -32.00 -17.30
CA ALA A 70 3.01 -31.61 -16.19
C ALA A 70 3.78 -31.85 -14.88
N LEU A 71 3.83 -30.82 -14.03
CA LEU A 71 4.34 -30.97 -12.68
C LEU A 71 3.44 -31.95 -11.92
N SER A 72 4.02 -32.79 -11.06
CA SER A 72 3.25 -33.48 -10.04
C SER A 72 2.70 -32.48 -9.02
N ILE A 73 1.67 -32.87 -8.27
CA ILE A 73 1.07 -32.00 -7.24
C ILE A 73 2.11 -31.58 -6.18
N ASP A 74 3.01 -32.49 -5.81
CA ASP A 74 4.07 -32.19 -4.82
C ASP A 74 5.11 -31.21 -5.37
N GLU A 75 5.47 -31.30 -6.65
CA GLU A 75 6.35 -30.32 -7.32
C GLU A 75 5.68 -28.95 -7.47
N MET A 76 4.37 -28.89 -7.76
CA MET A 76 3.63 -27.63 -7.77
C MET A 76 3.62 -26.97 -6.39
N ASN A 77 3.36 -27.74 -5.33
CA ASN A 77 3.36 -27.25 -3.96
C ASN A 77 4.76 -26.78 -3.52
N MET A 78 5.83 -27.45 -3.98
CA MET A 78 7.20 -27.00 -3.77
C MET A 78 7.49 -25.69 -4.50
N VAL A 79 7.09 -25.53 -5.76
CA VAL A 79 7.29 -24.28 -6.52
C VAL A 79 6.51 -23.12 -5.90
N ILE A 80 5.23 -23.30 -5.57
CA ILE A 80 4.41 -22.25 -4.92
C ILE A 80 5.03 -21.85 -3.58
N SER A 81 5.55 -22.81 -2.81
CA SER A 81 6.12 -22.53 -1.50
C SER A 81 7.54 -21.97 -1.55
N GLU A 82 8.40 -22.34 -2.51
CA GLU A 82 9.68 -21.67 -2.78
C GLU A 82 9.45 -20.23 -3.24
N GLU A 83 8.51 -20.00 -4.16
CA GLU A 83 8.18 -18.66 -4.68
C GLU A 83 7.56 -17.75 -3.61
N ALA A 84 6.83 -18.30 -2.63
CA ALA A 84 6.17 -17.53 -1.59
C ALA A 84 7.00 -17.34 -0.29
N LYS A 85 8.02 -18.17 -0.02
CA LYS A 85 8.67 -18.22 1.31
C LYS A 85 9.98 -17.43 1.47
N ARG A 86 10.65 -16.93 0.44
CA ARG A 86 12.00 -16.32 0.61
C ARG A 86 12.07 -14.80 0.65
N ARG A 87 11.08 -14.11 1.25
CA ARG A 87 11.15 -12.64 1.39
C ARG A 87 11.08 -12.23 2.85
N ALA A 88 12.24 -12.12 3.49
CA ALA A 88 12.30 -11.59 4.85
C ALA A 88 12.05 -10.07 4.79
N ARG A 89 11.10 -9.54 5.56
CA ARG A 89 10.93 -8.09 5.69
C ARG A 89 11.88 -7.56 6.76
N ILE A 90 12.65 -6.52 6.43
CA ILE A 90 13.48 -5.83 7.43
C ILE A 90 12.72 -4.69 8.10
N ASP A 91 13.09 -4.41 9.34
CA ASP A 91 12.53 -3.35 10.18
C ASP A 91 13.44 -2.11 10.20
N THR A 92 12.93 -1.00 10.71
CA THR A 92 13.61 0.31 10.76
C THR A 92 14.95 0.23 11.47
N ASN A 93 15.05 -0.56 12.54
CA ASN A 93 16.30 -0.72 13.28
C ASN A 93 17.40 -1.41 12.44
N ILE A 94 17.06 -2.37 11.58
CA ILE A 94 18.03 -3.03 10.70
C ILE A 94 18.54 -2.04 9.65
N VAL A 95 17.63 -1.26 9.07
CA VAL A 95 17.96 -0.19 8.11
C VAL A 95 18.91 0.83 8.74
N VAL A 96 18.57 1.36 9.91
CA VAL A 96 19.39 2.37 10.60
C VAL A 96 20.78 1.80 10.92
N ARG A 97 20.87 0.58 11.49
CA ARG A 97 22.15 -0.04 11.82
C ARG A 97 23.01 -0.36 10.60
N LEU A 98 22.39 -0.67 9.47
CA LEU A 98 23.11 -0.85 8.21
C LEU A 98 23.70 0.46 7.71
N LEU A 99 22.90 1.54 7.72
CA LEU A 99 23.28 2.83 7.14
C LEU A 99 24.27 3.62 8.00
N THR A 100 24.13 3.58 9.32
CA THR A 100 24.97 4.36 10.24
C THR A 100 26.23 3.61 10.68
N ALA A 101 26.19 2.27 10.66
CA ALA A 101 27.25 1.39 11.15
C ALA A 101 27.76 1.75 12.57
N ASP A 102 26.90 2.32 13.42
CA ASP A 102 27.26 2.94 14.70
C ASP A 102 27.35 1.93 15.87
N ASP A 103 26.58 0.85 15.83
CA ASP A 103 26.75 -0.34 16.67
C ASP A 103 27.44 -1.45 15.87
N LYS A 104 28.71 -1.74 16.20
CA LYS A 104 29.52 -2.72 15.46
C LYS A 104 28.90 -4.11 15.37
N LYS A 105 28.21 -4.57 16.43
CA LYS A 105 27.63 -5.91 16.46
C LYS A 105 26.36 -5.96 15.61
N GLN A 106 25.48 -4.97 15.79
CA GLN A 106 24.23 -4.89 15.06
C GLN A 106 24.44 -4.55 13.58
N ALA A 107 25.40 -3.67 13.25
CA ALA A 107 25.77 -3.35 11.87
C ALA A 107 26.27 -4.57 11.10
N LYS A 108 27.12 -5.40 11.74
CA LYS A 108 27.57 -6.67 11.14
C LYS A 108 26.40 -7.61 10.88
N ALA A 109 25.48 -7.74 11.84
CA ALA A 109 24.29 -8.57 11.68
C ALA A 109 23.35 -8.04 10.58
N ALA A 110 23.08 -6.73 10.55
CA ALA A 110 22.27 -6.08 9.54
C ALA A 110 22.85 -6.28 8.13
N ARG A 111 24.17 -6.13 7.99
CA ARG A 111 24.88 -6.43 6.74
C ARG A 111 24.72 -7.89 6.33
N SER A 112 24.90 -8.85 7.24
CA SER A 112 24.71 -10.27 6.91
C SER A 112 23.27 -10.62 6.52
N ILE A 113 22.27 -9.92 7.04
CA ILE A 113 20.87 -10.08 6.65
C ILE A 113 20.66 -9.59 5.21
N VAL A 114 21.18 -8.40 4.90
CA VAL A 114 20.99 -7.76 3.58
C VAL A 114 21.84 -8.41 2.48
N ASP A 115 23.03 -8.94 2.81
CA ASP A 115 23.88 -9.70 1.88
C ASP A 115 23.36 -11.14 1.62
N GLY A 116 22.28 -11.57 2.30
CA GLY A 116 21.75 -12.93 2.29
C GLY A 116 20.69 -13.19 1.21
N ASP A 117 19.47 -13.53 1.65
CA ASP A 117 18.30 -13.79 0.80
C ASP A 117 17.64 -12.49 0.30
N GLU A 118 16.61 -12.60 -0.56
CA GLU A 118 15.78 -11.43 -0.93
C GLU A 118 15.12 -10.82 0.32
N ILE A 119 15.28 -9.50 0.46
CA ILE A 119 14.77 -8.73 1.59
C ILE A 119 13.70 -7.77 1.10
N PHE A 120 12.53 -7.80 1.74
CA PHE A 120 11.47 -6.83 1.49
C PHE A 120 11.65 -5.58 2.36
N LEU A 121 11.63 -4.42 1.72
CA LEU A 121 11.71 -3.11 2.36
C LEU A 121 10.37 -2.39 2.20
N GLY A 122 9.64 -2.28 3.31
CA GLY A 122 8.32 -1.66 3.33
C GLY A 122 8.38 -0.13 3.26
N VAL A 123 7.33 0.47 2.70
CA VAL A 123 7.17 1.93 2.63
C VAL A 123 7.17 2.54 4.05
N THR A 124 6.54 1.88 5.01
CA THR A 124 6.49 2.34 6.41
C THR A 124 7.86 2.30 7.09
N VAL A 125 8.69 1.32 6.72
CA VAL A 125 10.07 1.19 7.24
C VAL A 125 10.94 2.32 6.72
N LEU A 126 10.78 2.70 5.45
CA LEU A 126 11.46 3.85 4.86
C LEU A 126 11.01 5.18 5.50
N LEU A 127 9.72 5.32 5.77
CA LEU A 127 9.16 6.48 6.47
C LEU A 127 9.75 6.65 7.87
N GLU A 128 9.77 5.58 8.67
CA GLU A 128 10.36 5.62 10.00
C GLU A 128 11.88 5.81 9.97
N ALA A 129 12.58 5.17 9.03
CA ALA A 129 14.02 5.31 8.88
C ALA A 129 14.42 6.74 8.54
N GLU A 130 13.71 7.41 7.63
CA GLU A 130 13.90 8.84 7.35
C GLU A 130 13.79 9.66 8.63
N TRP A 131 12.71 9.47 9.39
CA TRP A 131 12.47 10.25 10.60
C TRP A 131 13.56 10.01 11.65
N VAL A 132 13.96 8.75 11.87
CA VAL A 132 15.05 8.41 12.80
C VAL A 132 16.37 9.03 12.36
N LEU A 133 16.73 8.93 11.08
CA LEU A 133 17.99 9.48 10.54
C LEU A 133 18.01 11.01 10.61
N ARG A 134 16.89 11.68 10.32
CA ARG A 134 16.80 13.14 10.38
C ARG A 134 16.73 13.66 11.80
N ALA A 135 15.75 13.21 12.59
CA ALA A 135 15.48 13.78 13.90
C ALA A 135 16.39 13.20 15.00
N GLY A 136 16.75 11.93 14.90
CA GLY A 136 17.60 11.23 15.87
C GLY A 136 19.10 11.41 15.61
N TYR A 137 19.53 11.33 14.34
CA TYR A 137 20.96 11.41 13.97
C TYR A 137 21.36 12.76 13.37
N GLY A 138 20.41 13.59 12.93
CA GLY A 138 20.70 14.92 12.41
C GLY A 138 21.24 14.94 10.96
N PHE A 139 21.07 13.86 10.20
CA PHE A 139 21.48 13.84 8.79
C PHE A 139 20.66 14.81 7.94
N ALA A 140 21.30 15.41 6.94
CA ALA A 140 20.63 16.29 5.99
C ALA A 140 19.74 15.50 5.02
N PRO A 141 18.65 16.11 4.47
CA PRO A 141 17.74 15.42 3.57
C PRO A 141 18.40 14.78 2.34
N ASP A 142 19.42 15.43 1.75
CA ASP A 142 20.15 14.90 0.60
C ASP A 142 21.06 13.71 0.96
N GLU A 143 21.61 13.69 2.18
CA GLU A 143 22.36 12.54 2.71
C GLU A 143 21.43 11.35 2.92
N ILE A 144 20.26 11.58 3.51
CA ILE A 144 19.25 10.54 3.74
C ILE A 144 18.71 10.02 2.41
N ALA A 145 18.36 10.90 1.47
CA ALA A 145 17.89 10.49 0.15
C ALA A 145 18.90 9.60 -0.57
N ARG A 146 20.18 9.99 -0.56
CA ARG A 146 21.27 9.21 -1.14
C ARG A 146 21.43 7.85 -0.48
N ALA A 147 21.36 7.80 0.85
CA ALA A 147 21.47 6.55 1.61
C ALA A 147 20.29 5.60 1.36
N LEU A 148 19.05 6.12 1.36
CA LEU A 148 17.85 5.32 1.09
C LEU A 148 17.79 4.83 -0.36
N ARG A 149 18.22 5.65 -1.33
CA ARG A 149 18.40 5.19 -2.73
C ARG A 149 19.48 4.12 -2.83
N GLY A 150 20.59 4.27 -2.11
CA GLY A 150 21.64 3.26 -2.04
C GLY A 150 21.14 1.93 -1.51
N LEU A 151 20.38 1.94 -0.40
CA LEU A 151 19.73 0.78 0.19
C LEU A 151 18.73 0.12 -0.78
N ALA A 152 17.84 0.91 -1.37
CA ALA A 152 16.85 0.45 -2.34
C ALA A 152 17.48 -0.16 -3.60
N GLY A 153 18.69 0.27 -3.96
CA GLY A 153 19.45 -0.23 -5.10
C GLY A 153 20.32 -1.46 -4.82
N LEU A 154 20.33 -2.00 -3.58
CA LEU A 154 21.12 -3.18 -3.27
C LEU A 154 20.57 -4.42 -4.00
N PRO A 155 21.44 -5.30 -4.54
CA PRO A 155 21.00 -6.60 -5.06
C PRO A 155 20.22 -7.37 -3.99
N GLY A 156 19.04 -7.89 -4.35
CA GLY A 156 18.17 -8.62 -3.41
C GLY A 156 17.25 -7.73 -2.57
N MET A 157 17.30 -6.40 -2.71
CA MET A 157 16.35 -5.50 -2.03
C MET A 157 15.06 -5.34 -2.86
N LEU A 158 13.94 -5.82 -2.32
CA LEU A 158 12.61 -5.69 -2.88
C LEU A 158 11.86 -4.55 -2.19
N VAL A 159 11.77 -3.41 -2.86
CA VAL A 159 11.13 -2.21 -2.30
C VAL A 159 9.62 -2.23 -2.56
N GLU A 160 8.84 -1.94 -1.53
CA GLU A 160 7.41 -1.70 -1.64
C GLU A 160 7.16 -0.37 -2.38
N GLU A 161 6.41 -0.42 -3.48
CA GLU A 161 6.06 0.76 -4.29
C GLU A 161 7.26 1.65 -4.72
N PRO A 162 8.23 1.10 -5.46
CA PRO A 162 9.50 1.77 -5.74
C PRO A 162 9.35 3.09 -6.51
N ALA A 163 8.32 3.22 -7.36
CA ALA A 163 8.07 4.46 -8.11
C ALA A 163 7.60 5.61 -7.20
N HIS A 164 6.66 5.35 -6.28
CA HIS A 164 6.22 6.35 -5.31
C HIS A 164 7.35 6.72 -4.35
N MET A 165 8.17 5.73 -3.96
CA MET A 165 9.34 5.95 -3.12
C MET A 165 10.38 6.85 -3.79
N ALA A 166 10.75 6.55 -5.04
CA ALA A 166 11.70 7.37 -5.79
C ALA A 166 11.21 8.82 -5.93
N LEU A 167 9.93 9.00 -6.28
CA LEU A 167 9.32 10.32 -6.41
C LEU A 167 9.30 11.09 -5.08
N ALA A 168 9.01 10.41 -3.97
CA ALA A 168 9.03 11.00 -2.64
C ALA A 168 10.44 11.46 -2.23
N LEU A 169 11.48 10.66 -2.54
CA LEU A 169 12.87 11.02 -2.30
C LEU A 169 13.30 12.23 -3.16
N ASP A 170 12.89 12.28 -4.43
CA ASP A 170 13.14 13.42 -5.31
C ASP A 170 12.52 14.71 -4.74
N TRP A 171 11.27 14.66 -4.31
CA TRP A 171 10.59 15.83 -3.72
C TRP A 171 11.17 16.23 -2.37
N MET A 172 11.64 15.27 -1.57
CA MET A 172 12.33 15.54 -0.32
C MET A 172 13.64 16.32 -0.54
N GLU A 173 14.44 15.95 -1.55
CA GLU A 173 15.65 16.69 -1.92
C GLU A 173 15.35 18.13 -2.36
N HIS A 174 14.16 18.37 -2.91
CA HIS A 174 13.67 19.70 -3.26
C HIS A 174 12.98 20.43 -2.10
N GLY A 175 13.12 19.91 -0.88
CA GLY A 175 12.74 20.56 0.37
C GLY A 175 11.30 20.27 0.82
N MET A 176 10.65 19.21 0.32
CA MET A 176 9.41 18.68 0.90
C MET A 176 9.74 17.80 2.12
N ASP A 177 8.82 17.69 3.09
CA ASP A 177 8.94 16.66 4.11
C ASP A 177 8.68 15.28 3.47
N PHE A 178 9.41 14.25 3.90
CA PHE A 178 9.31 12.93 3.28
C PHE A 178 7.92 12.30 3.42
N ALA A 179 7.25 12.48 4.56
CA ALA A 179 5.91 11.94 4.78
C ALA A 179 4.90 12.63 3.87
N ASP A 180 4.98 13.96 3.76
CA ASP A 180 4.17 14.75 2.83
C ASP A 180 4.41 14.34 1.37
N ALA A 181 5.68 14.16 1.00
CA ALA A 181 6.08 13.74 -0.33
C ALA A 181 5.54 12.35 -0.68
N LEU A 182 5.65 11.41 0.24
CA LEU A 182 5.13 10.05 0.08
C LEU A 182 3.61 10.01 0.01
N HIS A 183 2.92 10.78 0.87
CA HIS A 183 1.46 10.93 0.80
C HIS A 183 1.01 11.48 -0.56
N LEU A 184 1.69 12.52 -1.05
CA LEU A 184 1.37 13.11 -2.35
C LEU A 184 1.64 12.13 -3.49
N ALA A 185 2.76 11.40 -3.43
CA ALA A 185 3.16 10.47 -4.49
C ALA A 185 2.14 9.33 -4.64
N ARG A 186 1.66 8.81 -3.51
CA ARG A 186 0.63 7.75 -3.43
C ARG A 186 -0.80 8.22 -3.72
N SER A 187 -0.98 9.49 -4.07
CA SER A 187 -2.28 10.08 -4.38
C SER A 187 -2.50 10.30 -5.88
N ALA A 188 -1.61 9.80 -6.75
CA ALA A 188 -1.69 10.01 -8.20
C ALA A 188 -3.01 9.56 -8.85
N GLN A 189 -3.73 8.62 -8.23
CA GLN A 189 -5.05 8.15 -8.66
C GLN A 189 -6.22 9.06 -8.24
N CYS A 190 -5.97 10.07 -7.41
CA CYS A 190 -6.98 11.02 -6.95
C CYS A 190 -7.04 12.22 -7.91
N THR A 191 -8.19 12.89 -7.94
CA THR A 191 -8.35 14.13 -8.73
C THR A 191 -7.69 15.34 -8.07
N GLU A 192 -7.62 15.36 -6.74
CA GLU A 192 -7.01 16.42 -5.95
C GLU A 192 -6.64 15.89 -4.55
N PHE A 193 -5.69 16.58 -3.90
CA PHE A 193 -5.29 16.35 -2.52
C PHE A 193 -5.75 17.53 -1.67
N LEU A 194 -6.69 17.30 -0.75
CA LEU A 194 -7.20 18.34 0.14
C LEU A 194 -6.36 18.42 1.43
N THR A 195 -5.91 19.63 1.78
CA THR A 195 -5.11 19.85 3.00
C THR A 195 -5.35 21.24 3.59
N PHE A 196 -5.29 21.37 4.91
CA PHE A 196 -5.23 22.71 5.54
C PHE A 196 -3.80 23.25 5.64
N ASP A 197 -2.79 22.45 5.29
CA ASP A 197 -1.38 22.87 5.28
C ASP A 197 -1.07 23.69 4.02
N ARG A 198 -1.12 25.02 4.20
CA ARG A 198 -0.77 26.00 3.15
C ARG A 198 0.69 25.91 2.69
N ARG A 199 1.62 25.46 3.55
CA ARG A 199 3.03 25.33 3.19
C ARG A 199 3.23 24.11 2.30
N PHE A 200 2.62 22.98 2.66
CA PHE A 200 2.60 21.78 1.84
C PHE A 200 1.98 22.05 0.46
N ALA A 201 0.78 22.66 0.41
CA ALA A 201 0.13 23.03 -0.86
C ALA A 201 1.01 23.93 -1.74
N LYS A 202 1.66 24.95 -1.15
CA LYS A 202 2.57 25.84 -1.87
C LYS A 202 3.81 25.12 -2.42
N ARG A 203 4.34 24.13 -1.71
CA ARG A 203 5.47 23.30 -2.18
C ARG A 203 5.03 22.38 -3.30
N ALA A 204 3.90 21.70 -3.12
CA ALA A 204 3.36 20.75 -4.10
C ALA A 204 2.97 21.42 -5.42
N ALA A 205 2.51 22.68 -5.40
CA ALA A 205 2.17 23.44 -6.61
C ALA A 205 3.35 23.65 -7.61
N LYS A 206 4.59 23.35 -7.19
CA LYS A 206 5.79 23.43 -8.04
C LYS A 206 6.18 22.08 -8.65
N LEU A 207 5.46 21.03 -8.30
CA LEU A 207 5.75 19.65 -8.68
C LEU A 207 4.79 19.20 -9.77
N ASP A 208 5.22 18.23 -10.56
CA ASP A 208 4.33 17.51 -11.48
C ASP A 208 3.54 16.47 -10.69
N ALA A 209 2.53 16.93 -9.95
CA ALA A 209 1.68 16.14 -9.09
C ALA A 209 0.22 16.55 -9.26
N ILE A 210 -0.70 15.76 -8.69
CA ILE A 210 -2.12 16.14 -8.65
C ILE A 210 -2.31 17.48 -7.91
N PRO A 211 -3.36 18.26 -8.23
CA PRO A 211 -3.64 19.52 -7.54
C PRO A 211 -3.72 19.33 -6.03
N VAL A 212 -2.95 20.11 -5.27
CA VAL A 212 -3.06 20.18 -3.80
C VAL A 212 -3.81 21.44 -3.41
N VAL A 213 -5.02 21.26 -2.90
CA VAL A 213 -5.98 22.34 -2.67
C VAL A 213 -6.14 22.58 -1.17
N VAL A 214 -6.14 23.85 -0.79
CA VAL A 214 -6.54 24.30 0.54
C VAL A 214 -7.99 24.78 0.46
N PRO A 215 -8.95 24.06 1.06
CA PRO A 215 -10.36 24.45 1.07
C PRO A 215 -10.62 25.81 1.72
#